data_AF-A0A7V4LHF9-F1
#
_entry.id   AF-A0A7V4LHF9-F1
#
_cell.length_a   1.000
_cell.length_b   1.000
_cell.length_c   1.000
_cell.angle_alpha   90.00
_cell.angle_beta   90.00
_cell.angle_gamma   90.00
#
_symmetry.space_group_name_H-M   'P 1'
#
loop_
_entity.id
_entity.type
_entity.pdbx_description
1 polymer ?
#
loop_
_entity_poly.entity_id
_entity_poly.type
_entity_poly.pdbx_seq_one_letter_code
_entity_poly.pdbx_strand_id
1 'polypeptide(L)'
;MAKLGGWLATAALLAGAPAGCVEDEGSALVRIQNDFNNPTLERRPPWTICRSSYLGADFGRIGLGETSAEREVAPGLDYVLMVAAWDDPTCAPENCLPIASRNEEEVVDGQTRTIAINAPNHQGPCPPEGVAPIPEAVYNRILALWPEFGFKPYADRTQNPQCLD
;
A
#
# COMPACT_ATOMS: atom_id res chain seq x y z
N MET A 1 16.90 16.10 82.91
CA MET A 1 17.51 14.96 82.18
C MET A 1 16.89 14.88 80.79
N ALA A 2 17.73 14.79 79.75
CA ALA A 2 17.52 14.45 78.31
C ALA A 2 16.41 15.18 77.53
N LYS A 3 16.67 16.04 76.51
CA LYS A 3 17.30 15.92 75.16
C LYS A 3 16.56 15.01 74.17
N LEU A 4 16.54 15.51 72.91
CA LEU A 4 16.17 14.92 71.59
C LEU A 4 14.80 15.44 71.09
N GLY A 5 14.66 16.13 69.95
CA GLY A 5 15.50 16.20 68.76
C GLY A 5 14.75 15.55 67.59
N GLY A 6 14.62 16.23 66.46
CA GLY A 6 14.17 15.59 65.21
C GLY A 6 13.39 16.50 64.27
N TRP A 7 14.13 17.24 63.44
CA TRP A 7 13.63 17.74 62.16
C TRP A 7 13.38 16.57 61.20
N LEU A 8 12.35 16.67 60.35
CA LEU A 8 12.31 15.92 59.09
C LEU A 8 11.78 16.81 57.98
N ALA A 9 12.65 16.95 56.98
CA ALA A 9 12.51 17.77 55.80
C ALA A 9 11.68 17.06 54.71
N THR A 10 10.94 17.89 53.98
CA THR A 10 10.71 17.93 52.53
C THR A 10 10.77 16.64 51.72
N ALA A 11 9.66 16.34 51.02
CA ALA A 11 9.69 15.75 49.69
C ALA A 11 8.60 16.41 48.84
N ALA A 12 8.97 17.47 48.11
CA ALA A 12 8.18 17.98 47.00
C ALA A 12 8.38 17.03 45.83
N LEU A 13 7.36 16.23 45.51
CA LEU A 13 7.32 15.49 44.25
C LEU A 13 7.09 16.49 43.11
N LEU A 14 8.17 16.85 42.42
CA LEU A 14 8.11 17.39 41.07
C LEU A 14 7.70 16.24 40.15
N ALA A 15 6.41 16.18 39.81
CA ALA A 15 5.92 15.35 38.73
C ALA A 15 6.45 15.93 37.40
N GLY A 16 7.56 15.39 36.92
CA GLY A 16 8.02 15.59 35.56
C GLY A 16 7.02 14.93 34.60
N ALA A 17 6.25 15.74 33.87
CA ALA A 17 5.57 15.27 32.68
C ALA A 17 6.66 14.87 31.66
N PRO A 18 6.68 13.64 31.14
CA PRO A 18 7.48 13.37 29.96
C PRO A 18 6.91 14.24 28.84
N ALA A 19 7.71 15.18 28.36
CA ALA A 19 7.51 15.81 27.07
C ALA A 19 7.56 14.67 26.04
N GLY A 20 6.40 14.12 25.71
CA GLY A 20 6.24 13.29 24.53
C GLY A 20 6.58 14.17 23.34
N CYS A 21 7.80 14.02 22.81
CA CYS A 21 8.12 14.47 21.48
C CYS A 21 7.06 13.83 20.56
N VAL A 22 6.11 14.63 20.08
CA VAL A 22 5.37 14.26 18.88
C VAL A 22 6.42 14.35 17.79
N GLU A 23 7.03 13.22 17.47
CA GLU A 23 7.82 13.11 16.24
C GLU A 23 6.85 13.48 15.13
N ASP A 24 7.13 14.58 14.45
CA ASP A 24 6.45 14.97 13.22
C ASP A 24 6.84 13.90 12.20
N GLU A 25 6.07 12.80 12.19
CA GLU A 25 6.15 11.81 11.12
C GLU A 25 5.72 12.56 9.87
N GLY A 26 6.70 12.98 9.08
CA GLY A 26 6.51 13.84 7.91
C GLY A 26 5.42 13.35 6.97
N SER A 27 5.09 14.15 5.96
CA SER A 27 4.02 13.82 5.02
C SER A 27 4.44 14.08 3.59
N ALA A 28 3.91 13.29 2.67
CA ALA A 28 4.11 13.43 1.24
C ALA A 28 2.78 13.35 0.50
N LEU A 29 2.72 14.01 -0.65
CA LEU A 29 1.56 14.00 -1.54
C LEU A 29 1.82 13.04 -2.69
N VAL A 30 1.01 11.99 -2.79
CA VAL A 30 1.15 10.94 -3.81
C VAL A 30 -0.06 10.90 -4.72
N ARG A 31 0.18 10.57 -5.99
CA ARG A 31 -0.83 10.13 -6.97
C ARG A 31 -0.42 8.80 -7.56
N ILE A 32 -1.39 7.99 -7.98
CA ILE A 32 -1.15 6.74 -8.70
C ILE A 32 -1.65 6.92 -10.13
N GLN A 33 -0.79 6.61 -11.10
CA GLN A 33 -1.14 6.62 -12.52
C GLN A 33 -1.25 5.19 -13.03
N ASN A 34 -2.38 4.88 -13.67
CA ASN A 34 -2.53 3.64 -14.43
C ASN A 34 -1.88 3.82 -15.81
N ASP A 35 -0.60 3.46 -15.92
CA ASP A 35 0.25 3.64 -17.09
C ASP A 35 0.38 2.36 -17.93
N PHE A 36 -0.56 1.42 -17.80
CA PHE A 36 -0.54 0.18 -18.58
C PHE A 36 -0.73 0.39 -20.10
N ASN A 37 -1.24 1.55 -20.53
CA ASN A 37 -1.38 1.91 -21.94
C ASN A 37 -0.16 2.64 -22.53
N ASN A 38 0.95 2.75 -21.80
CA ASN A 38 2.12 3.51 -22.23
C ASN A 38 2.68 3.01 -23.58
N PRO A 39 2.69 3.84 -24.65
CA PRO A 39 3.09 3.41 -25.99
C PRO A 39 4.59 3.05 -26.09
N THR A 40 5.41 3.44 -25.12
CA THR A 40 6.84 3.12 -25.09
C THR A 40 7.12 1.69 -24.58
N LEU A 41 6.13 1.04 -23.97
CA LEU A 41 6.25 -0.32 -23.45
C LEU A 41 5.81 -1.36 -24.50
N GLU A 42 6.50 -2.50 -24.52
CA GLU A 42 6.19 -3.64 -25.39
C GLU A 42 4.86 -4.30 -25.01
N ARG A 43 4.66 -4.58 -23.72
CA ARG A 43 3.41 -5.14 -23.18
C ARG A 43 2.54 -4.05 -22.60
N ARG A 44 1.29 -3.99 -23.07
CA ARG A 44 0.28 -3.01 -22.65
C ARG A 44 -1.04 -3.70 -22.31
N PRO A 45 -1.11 -4.43 -21.20
CA PRO A 45 -2.34 -5.13 -20.80
C PRO A 45 -3.46 -4.13 -20.49
N PRO A 46 -4.72 -4.44 -20.82
CA PRO A 46 -5.86 -3.53 -20.63
C PRO A 46 -6.36 -3.54 -19.16
N TRP A 47 -5.45 -3.37 -18.20
CA TRP A 47 -5.80 -3.42 -16.78
C TRP A 47 -6.53 -2.14 -16.35
N THR A 48 -7.73 -2.30 -15.79
CA THR A 48 -8.35 -1.27 -14.96
C THR A 48 -7.98 -1.53 -13.51
N ILE A 49 -7.46 -0.51 -12.80
CA ILE A 49 -7.20 -0.61 -11.36
C ILE A 49 -8.52 -0.34 -10.63
N CYS A 50 -9.05 -1.36 -9.97
CA CYS A 50 -10.37 -1.37 -9.33
C CYS A 50 -10.32 -0.90 -7.87
N ARG A 51 -9.23 -1.22 -7.19
CA ARG A 51 -8.87 -0.72 -5.86
C ARG A 51 -7.37 -0.49 -5.81
N SER A 52 -6.94 0.52 -5.06
CA SER A 52 -5.51 0.81 -4.91
C SER A 52 -5.22 1.44 -3.55
N SER A 53 -4.16 0.97 -2.90
CA SER A 53 -3.70 1.46 -1.61
C SER A 53 -2.19 1.55 -1.59
N TYR A 54 -1.66 2.63 -0.99
CA TYR A 54 -0.22 2.81 -0.77
C TYR A 54 0.01 3.45 0.60
N LEU A 55 0.86 2.82 1.42
CA LEU A 55 1.16 3.27 2.80
C LEU A 55 -0.12 3.59 3.62
N GLY A 56 -1.16 2.77 3.45
CA GLY A 56 -2.44 2.89 4.14
C GLY A 56 -3.45 3.88 3.55
N ALA A 57 -3.05 4.72 2.59
CA ALA A 57 -3.97 5.63 1.90
C ALA A 57 -4.70 4.95 0.74
N ASP A 58 -6.02 5.17 0.63
CA ASP A 58 -6.87 4.66 -0.45
C ASP A 58 -6.98 5.66 -1.62
N PHE A 59 -6.66 5.17 -2.80
CA PHE A 59 -6.68 5.90 -4.07
C PHE A 59 -7.86 5.52 -4.96
N GLY A 60 -8.63 4.49 -4.58
CA GLY A 60 -9.84 4.07 -5.26
C GLY A 60 -9.59 3.42 -6.63
N ARG A 61 -10.57 3.58 -7.53
CA ARG A 61 -10.53 3.08 -8.90
C ARG A 61 -9.78 4.06 -9.81
N ILE A 62 -8.95 3.55 -10.71
CA ILE A 62 -8.17 4.32 -11.68
C ILE A 62 -8.31 3.65 -13.06
N GLY A 63 -9.01 4.32 -13.98
CA GLY A 63 -9.16 3.85 -15.35
C GLY A 63 -7.83 3.81 -16.10
N LEU A 64 -7.80 3.07 -17.21
CA LEU A 64 -6.61 2.94 -18.05
C LEU A 64 -6.16 4.31 -18.59
N GLY A 65 -4.91 4.71 -18.31
CA GLY A 65 -4.38 6.02 -18.68
C GLY A 65 -4.77 7.17 -17.75
N GLU A 66 -5.56 6.91 -16.71
CA GLU A 66 -5.97 7.91 -15.73
C GLU A 66 -4.97 8.01 -14.56
N THR A 67 -5.05 9.12 -13.84
CA THR A 67 -4.30 9.37 -12.60
C THR A 67 -5.29 9.62 -11.48
N SER A 68 -5.06 9.02 -10.32
CA SER A 68 -5.87 9.21 -9.12
C SER A 68 -5.87 10.66 -8.64
N ALA A 69 -6.82 10.98 -7.75
CA ALA A 69 -6.67 12.15 -6.90
C ALA A 69 -5.40 12.04 -6.03
N GLU A 70 -4.92 13.20 -5.59
CA GLU A 70 -3.79 13.29 -4.67
C GLU A 70 -4.20 12.84 -3.26
N ARG A 71 -3.29 12.13 -2.59
CA ARG A 71 -3.45 11.67 -1.21
C ARG A 71 -2.20 11.96 -0.41
N GLU A 72 -2.41 12.35 0.84
CA GLU A 72 -1.34 12.42 1.82
C GLU A 72 -0.97 11.02 2.29
N VAL A 73 0.33 10.73 2.36
CA VAL A 73 0.89 9.47 2.84
C VAL A 73 2.08 9.74 3.74
N ALA A 74 2.38 8.80 4.64
CA ALA A 74 3.65 8.80 5.35
C ALA A 74 4.82 8.58 4.37
N PRO A 75 6.01 9.15 4.63
CA PRO A 75 7.25 8.78 3.96
C PRO A 75 7.55 7.28 4.12
N GLY A 76 8.12 6.67 3.09
CA GLY A 76 8.55 5.29 3.13
C GLY A 76 8.52 4.61 1.76
N LEU A 77 9.03 3.37 1.77
CA LEU A 77 9.08 2.47 0.63
C LEU A 77 8.14 1.27 0.87
N ASP A 78 7.16 1.09 -0.02
CA ASP A 78 6.24 -0.03 0.05
C ASP A 78 5.72 -0.42 -1.34
N TYR A 79 4.87 -1.44 -1.39
CA TYR A 79 4.10 -1.83 -2.57
C TYR A 79 2.87 -0.95 -2.71
N VAL A 80 2.53 -0.62 -3.96
CA VAL A 80 1.16 -0.24 -4.29
C VAL A 80 0.34 -1.53 -4.36
N LEU A 81 -0.53 -1.72 -3.38
CA LEU A 81 -1.45 -2.86 -3.28
C LEU A 81 -2.67 -2.57 -4.15
N MET A 82 -3.10 -3.52 -4.97
CA MET A 82 -4.20 -3.27 -5.92
C MET A 82 -5.08 -4.50 -6.14
N VAL A 83 -6.29 -4.21 -6.60
CA VAL A 83 -7.14 -5.15 -7.34
C VAL A 83 -7.31 -4.61 -8.74
N ALA A 84 -7.10 -5.43 -9.76
CA ALA A 84 -7.24 -5.01 -11.16
C ALA A 84 -8.06 -6.00 -11.97
N ALA A 85 -8.79 -5.50 -12.97
CA ALA A 85 -9.61 -6.30 -13.87
C ALA A 85 -9.12 -6.19 -15.32
N TRP A 86 -9.06 -7.31 -16.02
CA TRP A 86 -8.58 -7.38 -17.40
C TRP A 86 -9.71 -6.97 -18.34
N ASP A 87 -9.54 -5.87 -19.08
CA ASP A 87 -10.52 -5.37 -20.06
C ASP A 87 -11.94 -5.17 -19.49
N ASP A 88 -12.06 -4.96 -18.18
CA ASP A 88 -13.32 -4.72 -17.49
C ASP A 88 -13.27 -3.39 -16.72
N PRO A 89 -13.84 -2.30 -17.27
CA PRO A 89 -13.88 -1.01 -16.59
C PRO A 89 -14.89 -0.98 -15.44
N THR A 90 -15.81 -1.95 -15.36
CA THR A 90 -16.86 -2.04 -14.33
C THR A 90 -16.34 -2.65 -13.03
N CYS A 91 -15.20 -3.34 -13.09
CA CYS A 91 -14.58 -4.01 -11.95
C CYS A 91 -15.49 -5.06 -11.30
N ALA A 92 -16.09 -5.91 -12.12
CA ALA A 92 -16.84 -7.05 -11.62
C ALA A 92 -15.88 -7.97 -10.83
N PRO A 93 -16.21 -8.38 -9.58
CA PRO A 93 -15.31 -9.17 -8.76
C PRO A 93 -14.81 -10.47 -9.44
N GLU A 94 -15.66 -11.11 -10.23
CA GLU A 94 -15.36 -12.29 -11.04
C GLU A 94 -14.35 -12.05 -12.18
N ASN A 95 -13.96 -10.80 -12.45
CA ASN A 95 -12.94 -10.43 -13.44
C ASN A 95 -11.67 -9.85 -12.80
N CYS A 96 -11.62 -9.79 -11.47
CA CYS A 96 -10.55 -9.13 -10.74
C CYS A 96 -9.44 -10.09 -10.31
N LEU A 97 -8.21 -9.59 -10.26
CA LEU A 97 -7.06 -10.24 -9.63
C LEU A 97 -6.37 -9.30 -8.63
N PRO A 98 -5.83 -9.86 -7.54
CA PRO A 98 -4.95 -9.13 -6.64
C PRO A 98 -3.58 -8.92 -7.32
N ILE A 99 -3.17 -7.68 -7.51
CA ILE A 99 -1.85 -7.34 -8.07
C ILE A 99 -1.13 -6.35 -7.18
N ALA A 100 0.19 -6.28 -7.26
CA ALA A 100 0.96 -5.25 -6.57
C ALA A 100 2.05 -4.69 -7.48
N SER A 101 2.36 -3.41 -7.32
CA SER A 101 3.53 -2.80 -7.94
C SER A 101 4.59 -2.54 -6.89
N ARG A 102 5.81 -2.98 -7.16
CA ARG A 102 6.94 -2.66 -6.30
C ARG A 102 7.43 -1.26 -6.65
N ASN A 103 7.38 -0.33 -5.70
CA ASN A 103 8.10 0.92 -5.86
C ASN A 103 9.59 0.65 -5.67
N GLU A 104 10.43 1.18 -6.55
CA GLU A 104 11.89 1.11 -6.43
C GLU A 104 12.46 2.32 -5.70
N GLU A 105 11.66 3.38 -5.57
CA GLU A 105 12.05 4.64 -4.96
C GLU A 105 11.17 4.94 -3.75
N GLU A 106 11.82 5.33 -2.67
CA GLU A 106 11.19 5.76 -1.43
C GLU A 106 10.45 7.08 -1.63
N VAL A 107 9.28 7.21 -1.00
CA VAL A 107 8.61 8.49 -0.85
C VAL A 107 9.21 9.20 0.36
N VAL A 108 9.69 10.43 0.19
CA VAL A 108 10.34 11.20 1.26
C VAL A 108 9.46 12.36 1.74
N ASP A 109 9.74 12.86 2.94
CA ASP A 109 8.99 13.98 3.53
C ASP A 109 8.96 15.24 2.64
N GLY A 110 7.81 15.90 2.59
CA GLY A 110 7.53 17.07 1.77
C GLY A 110 7.45 16.82 0.27
N GLN A 111 7.61 15.57 -0.19
CA GLN A 111 7.60 15.25 -1.61
C GLN A 111 6.18 15.32 -2.20
N THR A 112 6.09 15.76 -3.46
CA THR A 112 4.94 15.45 -4.33
C THR A 112 5.37 14.45 -5.39
N ARG A 113 4.71 13.30 -5.49
CA ARG A 113 5.11 12.18 -6.36
C ARG A 113 3.92 11.60 -7.13
N THR A 114 4.16 11.21 -8.37
CA THR A 114 3.26 10.30 -9.10
C THR A 114 3.96 8.95 -9.25
N ILE A 115 3.29 7.88 -8.82
CA ILE A 115 3.74 6.50 -9.00
C ILE A 115 3.03 5.95 -10.24
N ALA A 116 3.78 5.66 -11.30
CA ALA A 116 3.26 5.04 -12.50
C ALA A 116 3.23 3.51 -12.34
N ILE A 117 2.08 2.90 -12.62
CA ILE A 117 1.87 1.45 -12.59
C ILE A 117 1.79 0.94 -14.02
N ASN A 118 2.65 0.00 -14.39
CA ASN A 118 2.73 -0.52 -15.75
C ASN A 118 3.21 -1.98 -15.78
N ALA A 119 3.32 -2.55 -16.99
CA ALA A 119 3.65 -3.96 -17.15
C ALA A 119 4.99 -4.37 -16.49
N PRO A 120 6.08 -3.59 -16.63
CA PRO A 120 7.36 -3.90 -15.97
C PRO A 120 7.36 -3.96 -14.44
N ASN A 121 6.55 -3.15 -13.75
CA ASN A 121 6.67 -2.99 -12.29
C ASN A 121 5.55 -3.66 -11.47
N HIS A 122 4.51 -4.20 -12.12
CA HIS A 122 3.45 -4.96 -11.46
C HIS A 122 3.73 -6.48 -11.41
N GLN A 123 3.16 -7.15 -10.41
CA GLN A 123 3.15 -8.59 -10.24
C GLN A 123 1.75 -9.06 -9.87
N GLY A 124 1.31 -10.17 -10.48
CA GLY A 124 0.06 -10.85 -10.17
C GLY A 124 0.27 -12.21 -9.51
N PRO A 125 -0.82 -12.94 -9.20
CA PRO A 125 -0.75 -14.23 -8.52
C PRO A 125 -0.32 -15.38 -9.44
N CYS A 126 -0.61 -15.25 -10.73
CA CYS A 126 -0.37 -16.25 -11.77
C CYS A 126 0.29 -15.57 -12.98
N PRO A 127 1.55 -15.10 -12.84
CA PRO A 127 2.25 -14.47 -13.95
C PRO A 127 2.64 -15.50 -15.02
N PRO A 128 3.07 -15.05 -16.22
CA PRO A 128 3.61 -15.94 -17.25
C PRO A 128 4.81 -16.77 -16.77
N GLU A 129 5.11 -17.84 -17.50
CA GLU A 129 6.27 -18.70 -17.22
C GLU A 129 7.58 -17.89 -17.15
N GLY A 130 8.43 -18.24 -16.17
CA GLY A 130 9.70 -17.55 -15.93
C GLY A 130 9.60 -16.26 -15.12
N VAL A 131 8.39 -15.80 -14.77
CA VAL A 131 8.17 -14.62 -13.93
C VAL A 131 7.74 -15.05 -12.52
N ALA A 132 8.34 -14.46 -11.49
CA ALA A 132 7.96 -14.73 -10.11
C ALA A 132 6.56 -14.13 -9.80
N PRO A 133 5.69 -14.85 -9.08
CA PRO A 133 4.42 -14.30 -8.62
C PRO A 133 4.63 -13.18 -7.62
N ILE A 134 3.58 -12.41 -7.38
CA ILE A 134 3.48 -11.50 -6.24
C ILE A 134 3.90 -12.23 -4.95
N PRO A 135 4.73 -11.62 -4.08
CA PRO A 135 5.16 -12.27 -2.83
C PRO A 135 3.96 -12.57 -1.91
N GLU A 136 3.99 -13.71 -1.22
CA GLU A 136 2.91 -14.16 -0.33
C GLU A 136 2.50 -13.12 0.72
N ALA A 137 3.48 -12.49 1.37
CA ALA A 137 3.20 -11.45 2.36
C ALA A 137 2.47 -10.24 1.77
N VAL A 138 2.75 -9.89 0.52
CA VAL A 138 2.09 -8.77 -0.19
C VAL A 138 0.69 -9.18 -0.63
N TYR A 139 0.54 -10.40 -1.17
CA TYR A 139 -0.75 -10.97 -1.52
C TYR A 139 -1.73 -11.00 -0.34
N ASN A 140 -1.27 -11.48 0.82
CA ASN A 140 -2.11 -11.60 2.01
C ASN A 140 -2.55 -10.22 2.55
N ARG A 141 -1.76 -9.15 2.34
CA ARG A 141 -2.18 -7.78 2.64
C ARG A 141 -3.33 -7.32 1.75
N ILE A 142 -3.31 -7.66 0.46
CA ILE A 142 -4.39 -7.34 -0.49
C ILE A 142 -5.69 -8.05 -0.07
N LEU A 143 -5.61 -9.34 0.27
CA LEU A 143 -6.77 -10.12 0.75
C LEU A 143 -7.37 -9.54 2.04
N ALA A 144 -6.52 -9.05 2.94
CA ALA A 144 -6.97 -8.42 4.18
C ALA A 144 -7.65 -7.06 3.94
N LEU A 145 -7.19 -6.29 2.95
CA LEU A 145 -7.76 -4.99 2.60
C LEU A 145 -9.12 -5.12 1.90
N TRP A 146 -9.25 -6.09 1.00
CA TRP A 146 -10.44 -6.25 0.16
C TRP A 146 -10.99 -7.69 0.18
N PRO A 147 -11.49 -8.16 1.34
CA PRO A 147 -12.02 -9.52 1.48
C PRO A 147 -13.26 -9.76 0.61
N GLU A 148 -13.96 -8.72 0.19
CA GLU A 148 -15.18 -8.80 -0.63
C GLU A 148 -14.97 -9.43 -2.01
N PHE A 149 -13.73 -9.45 -2.53
CA PHE A 149 -13.42 -10.08 -3.81
C PHE A 149 -13.28 -11.60 -3.73
N GLY A 150 -13.21 -12.18 -2.53
CA GLY A 150 -13.22 -13.64 -2.35
C GLY A 150 -12.04 -14.38 -3.00
N PHE A 151 -10.89 -13.73 -3.15
CA PHE A 151 -9.70 -14.34 -3.73
C PHE A 151 -9.26 -15.58 -2.94
N LYS A 152 -8.73 -16.57 -3.66
CA LYS A 152 -8.19 -17.78 -3.05
C LYS A 152 -6.97 -17.48 -2.17
N PRO A 153 -6.70 -18.26 -1.11
CA PRO A 153 -5.46 -18.15 -0.35
C PRO A 153 -4.22 -18.30 -1.24
N TYR A 154 -3.06 -17.83 -0.80
CA TYR A 154 -1.84 -17.80 -1.63
C TYR A 154 -1.42 -19.16 -2.21
N ALA A 155 -1.62 -20.24 -1.44
CA ALA A 155 -1.36 -21.62 -1.88
C ALA A 155 -2.23 -22.04 -3.08
N ASP A 156 -3.45 -21.50 -3.17
CA ASP A 156 -4.44 -21.79 -4.20
C ASP A 156 -4.61 -20.60 -5.16
N ARG A 157 -3.68 -19.63 -5.17
CA ARG A 157 -3.82 -18.37 -5.93
C ARG A 157 -3.98 -18.56 -7.44
N THR A 158 -3.45 -19.65 -7.99
CA THR A 158 -3.59 -20.00 -9.41
C THR A 158 -4.98 -20.57 -9.74
N GLN A 159 -5.81 -20.80 -8.73
CA GLN A 159 -7.21 -21.23 -8.86
C GLN A 159 -8.20 -20.05 -8.77
N ASN A 160 -7.71 -18.81 -8.70
CA ASN A 160 -8.57 -17.66 -8.99
C ASN A 160 -9.09 -17.79 -10.43
N PRO A 161 -10.38 -17.52 -10.71
CA PRO A 161 -10.96 -17.77 -12.05
C PRO A 161 -10.15 -17.20 -13.20
N GLN A 162 -9.58 -16.01 -13.01
CA GLN A 162 -8.82 -15.27 -14.02
C GLN A 162 -7.39 -15.80 -14.23
N CYS A 163 -6.99 -16.82 -13.45
CA CYS A 163 -5.74 -17.55 -13.63
C CYS A 163 -5.92 -18.88 -14.37
N LEU A 164 -7.16 -19.27 -14.69
CA LEU A 164 -7.49 -20.58 -15.29
C LEU A 164 -7.59 -20.55 -16.81
N ASP A 165 -7.56 -19.35 -17.41
CA ASP A 165 -7.69 -19.10 -18.85
C ASP A 165 -6.34 -18.82 -19.53
#